data_AF-G5S710-F1
#
_entry.id   AF-G5S710-F1
#
_cell.length_a   1.000
_cell.length_b   1.000
_cell.length_c   1.000
_cell.angle_alpha   90.00
_cell.angle_beta   90.00
_cell.angle_gamma   90.00
#
_symmetry.space_group_name_H-M   'P 1'
#
loop_
_entity.id
_entity.type
_entity.pdbx_description
1 polymer ?
#
loop_
_entity_poly.entity_id
_entity_poly.type
_entity_poly.pdbx_seq_one_letter_code
_entity_poly.pdbx_strand_id
1 'polypeptide(L)'
;MLDLKSGRITLHYDVTTDTKEKRLFFRDICISKLRRTGMKTFTFKVNSVKTFESDTAGDLFSWLRLLQPGTINELKMVKIGKNTYMFSLNRHLYNVCTTSSNVEL
;
A
#
# COMPACT_ATOMS: atom_id res chain seq x y z
N MET A 1 -2.66 0.39 -6.06
CA MET A 1 -2.41 1.77 -6.54
C MET A 1 -1.94 2.64 -5.38
N LEU A 2 -0.94 3.50 -5.60
CA LEU A 2 -0.48 4.48 -4.60
C LEU A 2 -0.86 5.89 -5.07
N ASP A 3 -1.71 6.59 -4.32
CA ASP A 3 -1.99 8.02 -4.49
C ASP A 3 -1.48 8.78 -3.27
N LEU A 4 -0.19 9.09 -3.30
CA LEU A 4 0.48 9.77 -2.19
C LEU A 4 0.06 11.24 -2.05
N LYS A 5 -0.49 11.85 -3.11
CA LYS A 5 -0.94 13.25 -3.08
C LYS A 5 -2.26 13.38 -2.31
N SER A 6 -3.19 12.46 -2.55
CA SER A 6 -4.46 12.40 -1.82
C SER A 6 -4.35 11.63 -0.49
N GLY A 7 -3.17 11.09 -0.16
CA GLY A 7 -2.95 10.34 1.07
C GLY A 7 -3.71 9.01 1.09
N ARG A 8 -3.73 8.28 -0.04
CA ARG A 8 -4.46 7.02 -0.18
C ARG A 8 -3.58 5.91 -0.75
N ILE A 9 -3.75 4.71 -0.20
CA ILE A 9 -3.19 3.48 -0.73
C ILE A 9 -4.35 2.53 -1.00
N THR A 10 -4.50 2.11 -2.25
CA THR A 10 -5.52 1.14 -2.63
C THR A 10 -4.85 -0.20 -2.91
N LEU A 11 -5.23 -1.23 -2.14
CA LEU A 11 -4.78 -2.60 -2.33
C LEU A 11 -5.88 -3.37 -3.06
N HIS A 12 -5.55 -3.93 -4.22
CA HIS A 12 -6.45 -4.74 -5.03
C HIS A 12 -5.66 -5.93 -5.52
N TYR A 13 -5.96 -7.12 -5.00
CA TYR A 13 -5.24 -8.35 -5.32
C TYR A 13 -6.21 -9.52 -5.46
N ASP A 14 -6.02 -10.30 -6.51
CA ASP A 14 -6.56 -11.66 -6.59
C ASP A 14 -5.72 -12.57 -5.68
N VAL A 15 -6.39 -13.29 -4.80
CA VAL A 15 -5.76 -14.15 -3.80
C VAL A 15 -6.22 -15.58 -4.04
N THR A 16 -5.27 -16.48 -4.23
CA THR A 16 -5.55 -17.91 -4.28
C THR A 16 -5.10 -18.52 -2.96
N THR A 17 -6.03 -19.12 -2.23
CA THR A 17 -5.72 -19.81 -0.96
C THR A 17 -5.09 -21.18 -1.23
N ASP A 18 -4.54 -21.80 -0.18
CA ASP A 18 -4.01 -23.17 -0.25
C ASP A 18 -5.06 -24.20 -0.68
N THR A 19 -6.34 -23.93 -0.38
CA THR A 19 -7.49 -24.73 -0.82
C THR A 19 -7.91 -24.46 -2.27
N LYS A 20 -7.14 -23.66 -3.02
CA LYS A 20 -7.42 -23.20 -4.39
C LYS A 20 -8.68 -22.34 -4.52
N GLU A 21 -9.18 -21.80 -3.41
CA GLU A 21 -10.28 -20.84 -3.44
C GLU A 21 -9.76 -19.49 -3.94
N LYS A 22 -10.51 -18.86 -4.86
CA LYS A 22 -10.20 -17.51 -5.34
C LYS A 22 -10.95 -16.51 -4.48
N ARG A 23 -10.20 -15.59 -3.87
CA ARG A 23 -10.73 -14.48 -3.08
C ARG A 23 -10.23 -13.16 -3.65
N LEU A 24 -11.03 -12.13 -3.50
CA LEU A 24 -10.67 -10.76 -3.85
C LEU A 24 -10.32 -10.02 -2.58
N PHE A 25 -9.10 -9.47 -2.50
CA PHE A 25 -8.72 -8.54 -1.46
C PHE A 25 -8.76 -7.12 -2.02
N PHE A 26 -9.69 -6.31 -1.52
CA PHE A 26 -9.90 -4.95 -2.02
C PHE A 26 -10.15 -3.99 -0.86
N ARG A 27 -9.14 -3.16 -0.57
CA ARG A 27 -9.19 -2.20 0.52
C ARG A 27 -8.60 -0.86 0.11
N ASP A 28 -9.20 0.20 0.63
CA ASP A 28 -8.71 1.56 0.48
C ASP A 28 -8.26 2.11 1.83
N ILE A 29 -7.02 2.57 1.88
CA ILE A 29 -6.33 2.92 3.11
C ILE A 29 -6.01 4.40 3.07
N CYS A 30 -6.64 5.16 3.95
CA CYS A 30 -6.32 6.57 4.14
C CYS A 30 -5.11 6.67 5.06
N ILE A 31 -4.09 7.38 4.60
CA ILE A 31 -2.82 7.56 5.31
C ILE A 31 -2.58 9.02 5.66
N SER A 32 -1.80 9.26 6.71
CA SER A 32 -1.27 10.59 6.99
C SER A 32 -0.32 11.03 5.87
N LYS A 33 -0.05 12.34 5.81
CA LYS A 33 1.04 12.87 4.98
C LYS A 33 2.34 12.11 5.26
N LEU A 34 3.06 11.78 4.20
CA LEU A 34 4.36 11.11 4.29
C LEU A 34 5.37 11.99 5.04
N ARG A 35 6.10 11.37 5.96
CA ARG A 35 7.25 11.97 6.64
C ARG A 35 8.51 11.27 6.20
N ARG A 36 9.43 11.99 5.57
CA ARG A 36 10.73 11.44 5.18
C ARG A 36 11.57 11.18 6.42
N THR A 37 12.07 9.96 6.57
CA THR A 37 12.91 9.53 7.71
C THR A 37 14.31 9.10 7.27
N GLY A 38 14.54 8.91 5.97
CA GLY A 38 15.85 8.57 5.44
C GLY A 38 15.97 8.84 3.95
N MET A 39 17.08 8.39 3.37
CA MET A 39 17.26 8.42 1.92
C MET A 39 16.30 7.41 1.30
N LYS A 40 15.29 7.91 0.56
CA LYS A 40 14.25 7.09 -0.10
C LYS A 40 13.28 6.36 0.84
N THR A 41 13.29 6.69 2.13
CA THR A 41 12.43 6.07 3.16
C THR A 41 11.51 7.10 3.78
N PHE A 42 10.24 6.74 3.89
CA PHE A 42 9.15 7.54 4.42
C PHE A 42 8.38 6.74 5.47
N THR A 43 7.74 7.46 6.38
CA THR A 43 6.79 6.90 7.34
C THR A 43 5.44 7.59 7.23
N PHE A 44 4.39 6.87 7.56
CA PHE A 44 3.03 7.38 7.63
C PHE A 44 2.22 6.60 8.64
N LYS A 45 1.16 7.22 9.15
CA LYS A 45 0.16 6.59 9.99
C LYS A 45 -1.03 6.16 9.15
N VAL A 46 -1.64 5.01 9.45
CA VAL A 46 -2.94 4.65 8.90
C VAL A 46 -4.02 5.41 9.67
N ASN A 47 -4.79 6.23 8.97
CA ASN A 47 -5.90 6.98 9.56
C ASN A 47 -7.17 6.15 9.60
N SER A 48 -7.50 5.49 8.48
CA SER A 48 -8.67 4.64 8.36
C SER A 48 -8.49 3.62 7.25
N VAL A 49 -9.25 2.53 7.33
CA VAL A 49 -9.30 1.49 6.30
C VAL A 49 -10.74 1.30 5.90
N LYS A 50 -11.02 1.41 4.61
CA LYS A 50 -12.32 1.11 4.02
C LYS A 50 -12.23 -0.24 3.32
N THR A 51 -13.06 -1.16 3.77
CA THR A 51 -13.31 -2.44 3.08
C THR A 51 -14.49 -2.27 2.13
N PHE A 52 -14.40 -2.88 0.96
CA PHE A 52 -15.50 -2.89 -0.02
C PHE A 52 -16.32 -4.17 0.12
N GLU A 53 -17.61 -4.12 -0.26
CA GLU A 53 -18.49 -5.29 -0.20
C GLU A 53 -17.99 -6.46 -1.08
N SER A 54 -17.21 -6.14 -2.13
CA SER A 54 -16.58 -7.13 -2.99
C SER A 54 -15.32 -7.77 -2.40
N ASP A 55 -14.81 -7.30 -1.26
CA ASP A 55 -13.68 -7.93 -0.58
C ASP A 55 -14.14 -9.25 0.06
N THR A 56 -13.72 -10.37 -0.54
CA THR A 56 -14.02 -11.73 -0.07
C THR A 56 -12.84 -12.37 0.66
N ALA A 57 -11.72 -11.64 0.82
CA ALA A 57 -10.54 -12.13 1.52
C ALA A 57 -10.73 -12.14 3.03
N GLY A 58 -11.63 -11.32 3.59
CA GLY A 58 -11.92 -11.28 5.02
C GLY A 58 -10.66 -11.00 5.84
N ASP A 59 -10.43 -11.76 6.91
CA ASP A 59 -9.30 -11.52 7.84
C ASP A 59 -7.98 -12.17 7.43
N LEU A 60 -7.87 -12.68 6.20
CA LEU A 60 -6.68 -13.39 5.69
C LEU A 60 -5.38 -12.60 5.85
N PHE A 61 -5.45 -11.26 5.79
CA PHE A 61 -4.32 -10.36 5.96
C PHE A 61 -4.41 -9.48 7.21
N SER A 62 -5.13 -9.92 8.24
CA SER A 62 -5.25 -9.18 9.52
C SER A 62 -3.90 -8.85 10.18
N TRP A 63 -2.88 -9.65 9.92
CA TRP A 63 -1.50 -9.44 10.34
C TRP A 63 -0.79 -8.27 9.62
N LEU A 64 -1.31 -7.82 8.49
CA LEU A 64 -0.74 -6.73 7.72
C LEU A 64 -1.05 -5.39 8.41
N ARG A 65 -0.02 -4.74 8.96
CA ARG A 65 -0.13 -3.46 9.68
C ARG A 65 -0.86 -2.37 8.91
N LEU A 66 -0.76 -2.36 7.57
CA LEU A 66 -1.48 -1.43 6.71
C LEU A 66 -3.01 -1.46 6.88
N LEU A 67 -3.55 -2.55 7.43
CA LEU A 67 -4.99 -2.75 7.67
C LEU A 67 -5.45 -2.34 9.06
N GLN A 68 -4.54 -1.82 9.88
CA GLN A 68 -4.81 -1.47 11.26
C GLN A 68 -4.70 0.05 11.44
N PRO A 69 -5.84 0.75 11.64
CA PRO A 69 -5.84 2.17 11.98
C PRO A 69 -4.96 2.44 13.20
N GLY A 70 -4.26 3.58 13.19
CA GLY A 70 -3.35 3.95 14.26
C GLY A 70 -1.91 3.53 14.06
N THR A 71 -1.64 2.52 13.23
CA THR A 71 -0.28 1.98 13.05
C THR A 71 0.61 2.90 12.21
N ILE A 72 1.89 2.98 12.59
CA ILE A 72 2.93 3.68 11.83
C ILE A 72 3.64 2.68 10.92
N ASN A 73 3.68 2.98 9.63
CA ASN A 73 4.18 2.11 8.58
C ASN A 73 5.36 2.76 7.85
N GLU A 74 6.24 1.93 7.28
CA GLU A 74 7.39 2.33 6.46
C GLU A 74 7.02 2.20 4.97
N LEU A 75 7.34 3.21 4.17
CA LEU A 75 7.34 3.16 2.71
C LEU A 75 8.75 3.46 2.22
N LYS A 76 9.34 2.55 1.46
CA LYS A 76 10.60 2.80 0.73
C LYS A 76 10.30 2.87 -0.76
N MET A 77 10.86 3.86 -1.46
CA MET A 77 10.66 4.03 -2.90
C MET A 77 11.98 4.23 -3.64
N VAL A 78 12.23 3.42 -4.67
CA VAL A 78 13.44 3.47 -5.48
C VAL A 78 13.05 3.68 -6.93
N LYS A 79 13.54 4.77 -7.53
CA LYS A 79 13.39 5.03 -8.97
C LYS A 79 14.14 3.95 -9.77
N ILE A 80 13.44 3.27 -10.67
CA ILE A 80 13.97 2.21 -11.55
C ILE A 80 13.80 2.54 -13.05
N GLY A 81 13.12 3.64 -13.37
CA GLY A 81 12.92 4.13 -14.73
C GLY A 81 12.51 5.59 -14.74
N LYS A 82 12.16 6.14 -15.90
CA LYS A 82 11.84 7.57 -16.07
C LYS A 82 10.77 8.04 -15.08
N ASN A 83 9.65 7.33 -15.02
CA ASN A 83 8.52 7.57 -14.11
C ASN A 83 8.12 6.30 -13.36
N THR A 84 9.06 5.36 -13.20
CA THR A 84 8.78 4.03 -12.65
C THR A 84 9.58 3.85 -11.37
N TYR A 85 8.89 3.42 -10.32
CA TYR A 85 9.45 3.24 -8.99
C TYR A 85 9.13 1.84 -8.50
N MET A 86 10.13 1.16 -7.97
CA MET A 86 9.91 0.02 -7.09
C MET A 86 9.65 0.55 -5.69
N PHE A 87 8.66 0.01 -4.99
CA PHE A 87 8.40 0.37 -3.61
C PHE A 87 8.27 -0.85 -2.71
N SER A 88 8.53 -0.65 -1.43
CA SER A 88 8.18 -1.59 -0.39
C SER A 88 7.38 -0.93 0.72
N LEU A 89 6.38 -1.64 1.23
CA LEU A 89 5.60 -1.27 2.41
C LEU A 89 5.95 -2.23 3.54
N ASN A 90 6.44 -1.69 4.66
CA ASN A 90 6.91 -2.43 5.84
C ASN A 90 7.88 -3.58 5.52
N ARG A 91 8.56 -3.53 4.36
CA ARG A 91 9.43 -4.62 3.85
C ARG A 91 8.70 -5.96 3.66
N HIS A 92 7.38 -5.94 3.52
CA HIS A 92 6.55 -7.14 3.37
C HIS A 92 5.81 -7.15 2.03
N LEU A 93 5.31 -5.99 1.59
CA LEU A 93 4.72 -5.86 0.26
C LEU A 93 5.69 -5.12 -0.66
N TYR A 94 6.00 -5.73 -1.79
CA TYR A 94 6.86 -5.18 -2.83
C TYR A 94 6.06 -5.05 -4.12
N ASN A 95 6.15 -3.91 -4.77
CA ASN A 95 5.52 -3.73 -6.07
C ASN A 95 6.20 -2.61 -6.87
N VAL A 96 5.73 -2.41 -8.09
CA VAL A 96 6.15 -1.34 -8.98
C VAL A 96 4.99 -0.39 -9.18
N CYS A 97 5.25 0.90 -9.14
CA CYS A 97 4.29 1.93 -9.51
C CYS A 97 4.88 2.87 -10.56
N THR A 98 3.99 3.48 -11.33
CA THR A 98 4.33 4.57 -12.24
C THR A 98 3.73 5.87 -11.73
N THR A 99 4.44 6.99 -11.93
CA THR A 99 3.91 8.33 -11.62
C THR A 99 3.43 8.99 -12.90
N SER A 100 2.26 9.62 -12.85
CA SER A 100 1.73 10.41 -13.96
C SER A 100 2.38 11.79 -14.09
N SER A 101 3.16 12.21 -13.09
CA SER A 101 3.86 13.48 -13.03
C SER A 101 5.39 13.30 -13.07
N ASN A 102 6.10 14.17 -13.79
CA ASN A 102 7.58 14.33 -13.77
C ASN A 102 8.12 14.87 -12.43
N VAL A 103 7.31 14.89 -11.37
CA VAL A 103 7.72 15.39 -10.06
C VAL A 103 8.47 14.27 -9.34
N GLU A 104 9.73 14.53 -9.00
CA GLU A 104 10.50 13.64 -8.14
C GLU A 104 9.89 13.64 -6.72
N LEU A 105 9.66 12.43 -6.19
CA LEU A 105 9.09 12.17 -4.86
C LEU A 105 10.11 12.32 -3.73
#